data_AF-A0A3M0BR49-F1
#
_entry.id   AF-A0A3M0BR49-F1
#
_cell.length_a   1.000
_cell.length_b   1.000
_cell.length_c   1.000
_cell.angle_alpha   90.00
_cell.angle_beta   90.00
_cell.angle_gamma   90.00
#
_symmetry.space_group_name_H-M   'P 1'
#
loop_
_entity.id
_entity.type
_entity.pdbx_description
1 polymer ?
#
loop_
_entity_poly.entity_id
_entity_poly.type
_entity_poly.pdbx_seq_one_letter_code
_entity_poly.pdbx_strand_id
1 'polypeptide(L)'
;MSKYAVPRSTTYGKTQMDYAREGVITPEMEYVAKREQLPVELIRDEVARGRMIIPANINHYRLEPMAIGIAAKCKVNANIGNSAVVSDVEGELEKLRVALKYGADTVMDLSTGGNIDEIREAIIANSPVPIGTVPIYQALQEVRTIENLTEQDILDMIEHQAQQGVDYMTIHAGVLREFLPMVNHRLMGIVSRGGSIMAEWMTVHGKQNPLYTNFDKICEIFKKYDVSFSLGDGLRPGCINDASDEAQFAELKVLGELTKKAWEHGVQVMIEGPGHVPMDQIEMNIRKEQELCHEAPFYVLGPLVTDIAPGYDHIASAIGAAMAGWYGASMLCYVTPKEHLGLPNAEDVKQGLIAYKIAAHAADLARHRVGAKEWDDAMSKARYEFDWEKQFELAIDPETARKYHDETLPQEGYKSAKFCSMCGPSFCAYRISQGVQEKVSENPEIFNIETKEEK
;
A
#
# COMPACT_ATOMS: atom_id res chain seq x y z
N MET A 1 -6.83 -23.97 -8.46
CA MET A 1 -5.93 -23.61 -9.58
C MET A 1 -6.40 -22.27 -10.11
N SER A 2 -5.56 -21.24 -10.09
CA SER A 2 -5.91 -19.93 -10.69
C SER A 2 -6.30 -20.16 -12.15
N LYS A 3 -7.34 -19.47 -12.64
CA LYS A 3 -7.75 -19.52 -14.06
C LYS A 3 -6.69 -18.90 -14.98
N TYR A 4 -5.63 -18.34 -14.41
CA TYR A 4 -4.52 -17.71 -15.12
C TYR A 4 -3.22 -18.35 -14.65
N ALA A 5 -2.78 -19.42 -15.32
CA ALA A 5 -1.37 -19.78 -15.27
C ALA A 5 -0.64 -18.72 -16.10
N VAL A 6 -0.21 -17.64 -15.46
CA VAL A 6 0.62 -16.61 -16.12
C VAL A 6 1.97 -17.27 -16.38
N PRO A 7 2.46 -17.35 -17.64
CA PRO A 7 3.84 -17.75 -17.89
C PRO A 7 4.76 -16.87 -17.07
N ARG A 8 5.80 -17.41 -16.43
CA ARG A 8 6.69 -16.62 -15.56
C ARG A 8 8.13 -16.71 -16.00
N SER A 9 8.89 -15.63 -15.83
CA SER A 9 10.34 -15.65 -15.94
C SER A 9 10.94 -16.21 -14.64
N THR A 10 11.28 -17.51 -14.62
CA THR A 10 11.76 -18.19 -13.41
C THR A 10 13.27 -18.46 -13.42
N THR A 11 14.04 -17.68 -14.19
CA THR A 11 15.50 -17.83 -14.24
C THR A 11 16.12 -17.35 -12.94
N TYR A 12 16.69 -18.28 -12.17
CA TYR A 12 17.49 -17.94 -11.00
C TYR A 12 18.61 -16.95 -11.35
N GLY A 13 18.78 -15.94 -10.49
CA GLY A 13 19.83 -14.93 -10.66
C GLY A 13 19.52 -13.84 -11.70
N LYS A 14 18.28 -13.76 -12.19
CA LYS A 14 17.77 -12.64 -12.99
C LYS A 14 16.50 -12.09 -12.37
N THR A 15 16.39 -10.76 -12.34
CA THR A 15 15.21 -10.04 -11.85
C THR A 15 14.44 -9.40 -13.00
N GLN A 16 13.22 -8.90 -12.74
CA GLN A 16 12.51 -8.03 -13.69
C GLN A 16 13.33 -6.80 -14.10
N MET A 17 14.15 -6.24 -13.20
CA MET A 17 15.04 -5.12 -13.53
C MET A 17 16.16 -5.52 -14.50
N ASP A 18 16.76 -6.70 -14.34
CA ASP A 18 17.75 -7.22 -15.28
C ASP A 18 17.13 -7.38 -16.68
N TYR A 19 15.98 -8.05 -16.78
CA TYR A 19 15.28 -8.22 -18.06
C TYR A 19 14.93 -6.87 -18.70
N ALA A 20 14.42 -5.93 -17.92
CA ALA A 20 14.03 -4.62 -18.41
C ALA A 20 15.23 -3.85 -19.00
N ARG A 21 16.39 -3.88 -18.34
CA ARG A 21 17.63 -3.23 -18.80
C ARG A 21 18.26 -3.93 -20.00
N GLU A 22 18.05 -5.22 -20.15
CA GLU A 22 18.39 -5.98 -21.36
C GLU A 22 17.43 -5.70 -22.53
N GLY A 23 16.38 -4.89 -22.32
CA GLY A 23 15.38 -4.58 -23.33
C GLY A 23 14.32 -5.69 -23.52
N VAL A 24 14.32 -6.70 -22.65
CA VAL A 24 13.42 -7.85 -22.70
C VAL A 24 12.10 -7.50 -22.01
N ILE A 25 10.99 -7.76 -22.71
CA ILE A 25 9.64 -7.70 -22.14
C ILE A 25 9.29 -9.08 -21.62
N THR A 26 9.04 -9.19 -20.32
CA THR A 26 8.64 -10.45 -19.67
C THR A 26 7.12 -10.64 -19.71
N PRO A 27 6.61 -11.87 -19.55
CA PRO A 27 5.18 -12.11 -19.37
C PRO A 27 4.57 -11.33 -18.19
N GLU A 28 5.32 -11.11 -17.11
CA GLU A 28 4.93 -10.31 -15.96
C GLU A 28 4.68 -8.85 -16.38
N MET A 29 5.59 -8.25 -17.16
CA MET A 29 5.41 -6.90 -17.70
C MET A 29 4.19 -6.80 -18.62
N GLU A 30 3.95 -7.80 -19.49
CA GLU A 30 2.74 -7.83 -20.34
C GLU A 30 1.45 -7.93 -19.53
N TYR A 31 1.47 -8.72 -18.45
CA TYR A 31 0.32 -8.88 -17.57
C TYR A 31 -0.01 -7.55 -16.87
N VAL A 32 1.01 -6.92 -16.29
CA VAL A 32 0.89 -5.60 -15.66
C VAL A 32 0.38 -4.55 -16.64
N ALA A 33 0.95 -4.49 -17.85
CA ALA A 33 0.55 -3.53 -18.88
C ALA A 33 -0.96 -3.61 -19.19
N LYS A 34 -1.50 -4.83 -19.33
CA LYS A 34 -2.93 -5.07 -19.53
C LYS A 34 -3.75 -4.65 -18.32
N ARG A 35 -3.31 -5.01 -17.11
CA ARG A 35 -4.00 -4.70 -15.85
C ARG A 35 -4.08 -3.19 -15.58
N GLU A 36 -3.02 -2.45 -15.88
CA GLU A 36 -2.91 -1.00 -15.68
C GLU A 36 -3.44 -0.19 -16.87
N GLN A 37 -3.73 -0.84 -18.01
CA GLN A 37 -4.06 -0.17 -19.30
C GLN A 37 -2.94 0.78 -19.76
N LEU A 38 -1.69 0.33 -19.63
CA LEU A 38 -0.49 1.08 -20.02
C LEU A 38 0.26 0.36 -21.15
N PRO A 39 1.03 1.07 -21.99
CA PRO A 39 1.94 0.45 -22.94
C PRO A 39 2.96 -0.44 -22.22
N VAL A 40 3.25 -1.61 -22.77
CA VAL A 40 4.19 -2.56 -22.14
C VAL A 40 5.63 -2.04 -22.16
N GLU A 41 5.98 -1.25 -23.18
CA GLU A 41 7.27 -0.57 -23.28
C GLU A 41 7.45 0.45 -22.15
N LEU A 42 6.37 1.14 -21.74
CA LEU A 42 6.40 2.04 -20.59
C LEU A 42 6.68 1.25 -19.31
N ILE A 43 6.01 0.11 -19.09
CA ILE A 43 6.26 -0.74 -17.92
C ILE A 43 7.74 -1.17 -17.88
N ARG A 44 8.27 -1.67 -18.99
CA ARG A 44 9.69 -2.04 -19.09
C ARG A 44 10.60 -0.86 -18.77
N ASP A 45 10.36 0.32 -19.37
CA ASP A 45 11.22 1.48 -19.20
C ASP A 45 11.20 2.02 -17.76
N GLU A 46 10.04 2.00 -17.09
CA GLU A 46 9.91 2.35 -15.68
C GLU A 46 10.65 1.37 -14.77
N VAL A 47 10.57 0.06 -15.06
CA VAL A 47 11.29 -0.97 -14.30
C VAL A 47 12.79 -0.86 -14.53
N ALA A 48 13.24 -0.66 -15.78
CA ALA A 48 14.66 -0.56 -16.12
C ALA A 48 15.37 0.60 -15.40
N ARG A 49 14.67 1.74 -15.28
CA ARG A 49 15.17 2.94 -14.60
C ARG A 49 14.92 2.96 -13.09
N GLY A 50 14.25 1.93 -12.55
CA GLY A 50 14.01 1.77 -11.11
C GLY A 50 12.87 2.59 -10.53
N ARG A 51 12.02 3.20 -11.37
CA ARG A 51 10.83 3.98 -10.96
C ARG A 51 9.55 3.15 -10.82
N MET A 52 9.67 1.85 -11.10
CA MET A 52 8.63 0.85 -10.95
C MET A 52 9.27 -0.47 -10.56
N ILE A 53 8.58 -1.24 -9.74
CA ILE A 53 8.91 -2.63 -9.43
C ILE A 53 7.73 -3.54 -9.75
N ILE A 54 8.04 -4.81 -10.01
CA ILE A 54 7.10 -5.91 -10.11
C ILE A 54 7.61 -6.98 -9.12
N PRO A 55 7.14 -6.96 -7.86
CA PRO A 55 7.58 -7.91 -6.83
C PRO A 55 7.04 -9.29 -7.18
N ALA A 56 7.92 -10.16 -7.71
CA ALA A 56 7.53 -11.41 -8.32
C ALA A 56 8.56 -12.52 -8.09
N ASN A 57 8.66 -12.97 -6.84
CA ASN A 57 9.61 -14.03 -6.49
C ASN A 57 9.32 -15.28 -7.32
N ILE A 58 10.38 -15.91 -7.84
CA ILE A 58 10.32 -17.09 -8.70
C ILE A 58 9.70 -18.33 -8.04
N ASN A 59 9.54 -18.33 -6.71
CA ASN A 59 8.87 -19.37 -5.93
C ASN A 59 7.40 -19.07 -5.60
N HIS A 60 6.89 -17.85 -5.86
CA HIS A 60 5.48 -17.52 -5.62
C HIS A 60 4.56 -17.92 -6.79
N TYR A 61 4.24 -19.21 -6.90
CA TYR A 61 3.56 -19.78 -8.07
C TYR A 61 2.12 -19.33 -8.31
N ARG A 62 1.46 -18.71 -7.32
CA ARG A 62 0.07 -18.24 -7.43
C ARG A 62 -0.07 -16.78 -7.81
N LEU A 63 1.04 -16.06 -7.83
CA LEU A 63 1.07 -14.62 -8.06
C LEU A 63 0.42 -14.24 -9.39
N GLU A 64 -0.50 -13.29 -9.32
CA GLU A 64 -0.98 -12.50 -10.45
C GLU A 64 -0.21 -11.17 -10.46
N PRO A 65 0.76 -10.99 -11.38
CA PRO A 65 1.69 -9.85 -11.33
C PRO A 65 0.99 -8.49 -11.23
N MET A 66 1.64 -7.56 -10.53
CA MET A 66 1.22 -6.19 -10.36
C MET A 66 2.45 -5.28 -10.33
N ALA A 67 2.27 -4.00 -10.65
CA ALA A 67 3.35 -3.02 -10.57
C ALA A 67 3.12 -1.99 -9.47
N ILE A 68 4.22 -1.60 -8.83
CA ILE A 68 4.30 -0.51 -7.87
C ILE A 68 5.22 0.55 -8.46
N GLY A 69 4.68 1.71 -8.80
CA GLY A 69 5.43 2.83 -9.35
C GLY A 69 4.53 4.00 -9.71
N ILE A 70 5.09 5.20 -9.78
CA ILE A 70 4.34 6.44 -9.99
C ILE A 70 3.68 6.53 -11.37
N ALA A 71 4.04 5.69 -12.35
CA ALA A 71 3.33 5.64 -13.63
C ALA A 71 2.03 4.83 -13.56
N ALA A 72 1.92 3.88 -12.63
CA ALA A 72 0.78 3.01 -12.43
C ALA A 72 -0.25 3.62 -11.46
N LYS A 73 -1.38 2.94 -11.27
CA LYS A 73 -2.37 3.26 -10.22
C LYS A 73 -1.75 3.15 -8.82
N CYS A 74 -2.19 3.97 -7.88
CA CYS A 74 -1.73 3.91 -6.50
C CYS A 74 -2.17 2.58 -5.85
N LYS A 75 -1.23 1.89 -5.19
CA LYS A 75 -1.45 0.54 -4.63
C LYS A 75 -1.69 0.59 -3.13
N VAL A 76 -2.40 -0.39 -2.59
CA VAL A 76 -2.68 -0.50 -1.15
C VAL A 76 -2.16 -1.82 -0.60
N ASN A 77 -1.38 -1.74 0.47
CA ASN A 77 -0.93 -2.91 1.22
C ASN A 77 -1.82 -3.13 2.46
N ALA A 78 -2.14 -4.39 2.77
CA ALA A 78 -2.72 -4.79 4.05
C ALA A 78 -1.72 -5.59 4.90
N ASN A 79 -1.53 -5.19 6.16
CA ASN A 79 -0.75 -5.96 7.12
C ASN A 79 -1.64 -6.97 7.86
N ILE A 80 -1.29 -8.24 7.77
CA ILE A 80 -1.84 -9.33 8.58
C ILE A 80 -0.71 -9.91 9.45
N GLY A 81 -0.97 -11.03 10.13
CA GLY A 81 0.02 -11.69 10.96
C GLY A 81 -0.53 -12.05 12.34
N ASN A 82 0.03 -13.11 12.91
CA ASN A 82 -0.28 -13.58 14.25
C ASN A 82 0.57 -12.86 15.31
N SER A 83 0.25 -13.11 16.58
CA SER A 83 1.10 -12.71 17.70
C SER A 83 1.29 -13.88 18.66
N ALA A 84 2.17 -13.72 19.64
CA ALA A 84 2.35 -14.70 20.72
C ALA A 84 1.06 -15.01 21.52
N VAL A 85 0.00 -14.20 21.37
CA VAL A 85 -1.21 -14.28 22.20
C VAL A 85 -2.44 -14.74 21.39
N VAL A 86 -2.45 -14.55 20.07
CA VAL A 86 -3.66 -14.74 19.23
C VAL A 86 -3.29 -15.14 17.80
N SER A 87 -4.16 -15.96 17.20
CA SER A 87 -4.27 -16.33 15.77
C SER A 87 -3.49 -17.57 15.34
N ASP A 88 -4.17 -18.43 14.59
CA ASP A 88 -3.67 -19.66 13.96
C ASP A 88 -3.71 -19.53 12.43
N VAL A 89 -3.32 -20.59 11.72
CA VAL A 89 -3.27 -20.61 10.24
C VAL A 89 -4.63 -20.22 9.63
N GLU A 90 -5.74 -20.72 10.15
CA GLU A 90 -7.07 -20.42 9.58
C GLU A 90 -7.48 -18.96 9.84
N GLY A 91 -7.16 -18.43 11.02
CA GLY A 91 -7.38 -17.02 11.33
C GLY A 91 -6.61 -16.07 10.41
N GLU A 92 -5.36 -16.39 10.07
CA GLU A 92 -4.57 -15.62 9.10
C GLU A 92 -5.08 -15.76 7.67
N LEU A 93 -5.48 -16.97 7.26
CA LEU A 93 -6.09 -17.20 5.95
C LEU A 93 -7.42 -16.45 5.80
N GLU A 94 -8.21 -16.33 6.86
CA GLU A 94 -9.43 -15.52 6.82
C GLU A 94 -9.12 -14.03 6.63
N LYS A 95 -8.13 -13.50 7.35
CA LYS A 95 -7.66 -12.12 7.13
C LYS A 95 -7.14 -11.90 5.72
N LEU A 96 -6.41 -12.87 5.14
CA LEU A 96 -6.00 -12.84 3.74
C LEU A 96 -7.21 -12.80 2.80
N ARG A 97 -8.22 -13.66 2.99
CA ARG A 97 -9.44 -13.67 2.16
C ARG A 97 -10.19 -12.35 2.22
N VAL A 98 -10.32 -11.76 3.41
CA VAL A 98 -10.91 -10.44 3.59
C VAL A 98 -10.08 -9.36 2.89
N ALA A 99 -8.76 -9.43 3.01
CA ALA A 99 -7.87 -8.47 2.36
C ALA A 99 -8.02 -8.50 0.84
N LEU A 100 -8.03 -9.69 0.26
CA LEU A 100 -8.25 -9.90 -1.18
C LEU A 100 -9.65 -9.44 -1.62
N LYS A 101 -10.70 -9.75 -0.85
CA LYS A 101 -12.09 -9.36 -1.16
C LYS A 101 -12.24 -7.85 -1.29
N TYR A 102 -11.61 -7.08 -0.41
CA TYR A 102 -11.72 -5.62 -0.38
C TYR A 102 -10.55 -4.90 -1.08
N GLY A 103 -9.79 -5.63 -1.90
CA GLY A 103 -8.92 -5.05 -2.93
C GLY A 103 -7.53 -4.67 -2.47
N ALA A 104 -6.97 -5.32 -1.44
CA ALA A 104 -5.54 -5.25 -1.15
C ALA A 104 -4.72 -5.61 -2.40
N ASP A 105 -3.77 -4.75 -2.76
CA ASP A 105 -2.89 -4.93 -3.92
C ASP A 105 -1.64 -5.74 -3.55
N THR A 106 -1.23 -5.67 -2.29
CA THR A 106 -0.21 -6.53 -1.65
C THR A 106 -0.64 -6.85 -0.22
N VAL A 107 -0.04 -7.89 0.38
CA VAL A 107 -0.25 -8.24 1.78
C VAL A 107 1.09 -8.47 2.46
N MET A 108 1.28 -7.96 3.67
CA MET A 108 2.44 -8.32 4.49
C MET A 108 2.06 -9.25 5.62
N ASP A 109 2.84 -10.32 5.77
CA ASP A 109 2.80 -11.17 6.96
C ASP A 109 3.78 -10.62 8.01
N LEU A 110 3.22 -10.00 9.05
CA LEU A 110 3.98 -9.43 10.18
C LEU A 110 3.90 -10.32 11.43
N SER A 111 3.68 -11.62 11.24
CA SER A 111 3.60 -12.62 12.30
C SER A 111 4.82 -12.59 13.24
N THR A 112 4.56 -12.64 14.54
CA THR A 112 5.60 -12.74 15.59
C THR A 112 5.36 -13.87 16.59
N GLY A 113 4.31 -14.67 16.36
CA GLY A 113 3.91 -15.77 17.23
C GLY A 113 4.68 -17.07 16.99
N GLY A 114 4.05 -18.20 17.34
CA GLY A 114 4.54 -19.53 16.96
C GLY A 114 4.17 -19.88 15.53
N ASN A 115 4.82 -20.92 14.97
CA ASN A 115 4.53 -21.51 13.66
C ASN A 115 4.54 -20.51 12.48
N ILE A 116 5.43 -19.51 12.54
CA ILE A 116 5.53 -18.46 11.51
C ILE A 116 5.73 -19.06 10.11
N ASP A 117 6.59 -20.07 9.97
CA ASP A 117 6.84 -20.73 8.68
C ASP A 117 5.58 -21.37 8.09
N GLU A 118 4.85 -22.16 8.88
CA GLU A 118 3.63 -22.84 8.42
C GLU A 118 2.54 -21.84 8.02
N ILE A 119 2.38 -20.77 8.80
CA ILE A 119 1.43 -19.69 8.52
C ILE A 119 1.80 -18.99 7.21
N ARG A 120 3.07 -18.60 7.05
CA ARG A 120 3.53 -17.88 5.86
C ARG A 120 3.45 -18.73 4.61
N GLU A 121 3.83 -20.01 4.67
CA GLU A 121 3.67 -20.94 3.55
C GLU A 121 2.20 -21.10 3.16
N ALA A 122 1.29 -21.19 4.13
CA ALA A 122 -0.14 -21.24 3.86
C ALA A 122 -0.64 -19.95 3.20
N ILE A 123 -0.17 -18.77 3.65
CA ILE A 123 -0.50 -17.47 3.06
C ILE A 123 -0.01 -17.39 1.61
N ILE A 124 1.27 -17.66 1.35
CA ILE A 124 1.87 -17.61 0.00
C ILE A 124 1.17 -18.61 -0.92
N ALA A 125 0.88 -19.83 -0.44
CA ALA A 125 0.20 -20.85 -1.22
C ALA A 125 -1.26 -20.49 -1.57
N ASN A 126 -1.85 -19.48 -0.93
CA ASN A 126 -3.23 -19.02 -1.18
C ASN A 126 -3.34 -17.58 -1.68
N SER A 127 -2.23 -16.84 -1.77
CA SER A 127 -2.23 -15.46 -2.22
C SER A 127 -2.05 -15.33 -3.73
N PRO A 128 -2.94 -14.61 -4.44
CA PRO A 128 -2.68 -14.16 -5.80
C PRO A 128 -1.96 -12.81 -5.86
N VAL A 129 -1.74 -12.14 -4.72
CA VAL A 129 -1.06 -10.84 -4.64
C VAL A 129 0.32 -10.99 -3.98
N PRO A 130 1.27 -10.08 -4.23
CA PRO A 130 2.59 -10.13 -3.61
C PRO A 130 2.51 -10.20 -2.08
N ILE A 131 3.35 -11.06 -1.49
CA ILE A 131 3.52 -11.21 -0.06
C ILE A 131 4.83 -10.55 0.38
N GLY A 132 4.72 -9.63 1.35
CA GLY A 132 5.86 -9.00 2.00
C GLY A 132 6.11 -9.48 3.42
N THR A 133 7.33 -9.33 3.92
CA THR A 133 7.68 -9.65 5.33
C THR A 133 8.69 -8.66 5.90
N VAL A 134 8.95 -8.77 7.21
CA VAL A 134 10.09 -8.14 7.88
C VAL A 134 10.94 -9.25 8.51
N PRO A 135 11.98 -9.75 7.81
CA PRO A 135 12.70 -10.98 8.22
C PRO A 135 13.27 -10.94 9.64
N ILE A 136 13.63 -9.75 10.12
CA ILE A 136 14.20 -9.56 11.46
C ILE A 136 13.25 -9.98 12.59
N TYR A 137 11.93 -9.97 12.35
CA TYR A 137 10.96 -10.37 13.37
C TYR A 137 11.08 -11.86 13.68
N GLN A 138 11.19 -12.70 12.65
CA GLN A 138 11.37 -14.13 12.84
C GLN A 138 12.79 -14.47 13.32
N ALA A 139 13.81 -13.81 12.77
CA ALA A 139 15.19 -14.05 13.21
C ALA A 139 15.35 -13.82 14.73
N LEU A 140 14.76 -12.74 15.25
CA LEU A 140 14.76 -12.48 16.70
C LEU A 140 13.86 -13.44 17.47
N GLN A 141 12.72 -13.88 16.91
CA GLN A 141 11.84 -14.85 17.55
C GLN A 141 12.56 -16.19 17.78
N GLU A 142 13.33 -16.66 16.81
CA GLU A 142 14.02 -17.96 16.87
C GLU A 142 15.19 -17.95 17.86
N VAL A 143 15.97 -16.85 17.86
CA VAL A 143 17.13 -16.69 18.73
C VAL A 143 16.75 -16.14 20.13
N ARG A 144 15.52 -15.64 20.29
CA ARG A 144 14.86 -15.15 21.50
C ARG A 144 15.42 -13.87 22.13
N THR A 145 16.73 -13.63 22.06
CA THR A 145 17.35 -12.44 22.65
C THR A 145 18.29 -11.75 21.67
N ILE A 146 18.42 -10.44 21.81
CA ILE A 146 19.20 -9.61 20.90
C ILE A 146 20.70 -9.85 21.02
N GLU A 147 21.18 -10.24 22.21
CA GLU A 147 22.57 -10.59 22.49
C GLU A 147 23.03 -11.80 21.70
N ASN A 148 22.12 -12.74 21.47
CA ASN A 148 22.42 -13.99 20.77
C ASN A 148 22.23 -13.87 19.26
N LEU A 149 21.49 -12.86 18.78
CA LEU A 149 21.21 -12.68 17.36
C LEU A 149 22.50 -12.31 16.62
N THR A 150 22.96 -13.18 15.72
CA THR A 150 24.17 -12.94 14.92
C THR A 150 23.85 -12.36 13.55
N GLU A 151 24.86 -11.81 12.88
CA GLU A 151 24.74 -11.35 11.49
C GLU A 151 24.36 -12.51 10.54
N GLN A 152 24.81 -13.73 10.84
CA GLN A 152 24.51 -14.90 10.03
C GLN A 152 23.07 -15.36 10.19
N ASP A 153 22.52 -15.35 11.41
CA ASP A 153 21.10 -15.71 11.65
C ASP A 153 20.17 -14.78 10.85
N ILE A 154 20.52 -13.50 10.74
CA ILE A 154 19.77 -12.53 9.95
C ILE A 154 19.83 -12.87 8.46
N LEU A 155 21.01 -13.17 7.91
CA LEU A 155 21.17 -13.52 6.49
C LEU A 155 20.48 -14.85 6.14
N ASP A 156 20.61 -15.85 7.01
CA ASP A 156 19.98 -17.16 6.84
C ASP A 156 18.45 -17.03 6.85
N MET A 157 17.89 -16.20 7.75
CA MET A 157 16.45 -15.93 7.77
C MET A 157 15.96 -15.20 6.52
N ILE A 158 16.75 -14.25 6.01
CA ILE A 158 16.44 -13.56 4.75
C ILE A 158 16.39 -14.56 3.58
N GLU A 159 17.38 -15.44 3.45
CA GLU A 159 17.38 -16.44 2.37
C GLU A 159 16.26 -17.48 2.56
N HIS A 160 16.00 -17.93 3.79
CA HIS A 160 14.92 -18.86 4.11
C HIS A 160 13.56 -18.36 3.62
N GLN A 161 13.22 -17.11 3.94
CA GLN A 161 11.95 -16.52 3.49
C GLN A 161 11.90 -16.31 1.96
N ALA A 162 13.03 -16.03 1.32
CA ALA A 162 13.10 -15.93 -0.14
C ALA A 162 12.84 -17.29 -0.81
N GLN A 163 13.28 -18.39 -0.19
CA GLN A 163 12.99 -19.75 -0.67
C GLN A 163 11.51 -20.11 -0.55
N GLN A 164 10.81 -19.61 0.48
CA GLN A 164 9.36 -19.82 0.64
C GLN A 164 8.51 -19.07 -0.40
N GLY A 165 9.07 -18.04 -1.05
CA GLY A 165 8.36 -17.26 -2.08
C GLY A 165 7.86 -15.90 -1.63
N VAL A 166 8.46 -15.30 -0.59
CA VAL A 166 8.21 -13.90 -0.25
C VAL A 166 8.68 -12.98 -1.38
N ASP A 167 7.83 -12.07 -1.85
CA ASP A 167 8.09 -11.24 -3.04
C ASP A 167 8.89 -9.98 -2.73
N TYR A 168 8.72 -9.42 -1.54
CA TYR A 168 9.50 -8.28 -1.08
C TYR A 168 9.74 -8.32 0.42
N MET A 169 10.83 -7.71 0.87
CA MET A 169 11.18 -7.72 2.28
C MET A 169 11.54 -6.33 2.75
N THR A 170 10.99 -5.96 3.90
CA THR A 170 11.37 -4.74 4.61
C THR A 170 12.71 -4.94 5.31
N ILE A 171 13.73 -4.24 4.81
CA ILE A 171 15.10 -4.30 5.32
C ILE A 171 15.48 -2.92 5.88
N HIS A 172 15.68 -2.85 7.20
CA HIS A 172 16.01 -1.63 7.94
C HIS A 172 17.51 -1.33 7.91
N ALA A 173 18.11 -1.32 6.72
CA ALA A 173 19.54 -1.08 6.53
C ALA A 173 19.94 0.40 6.63
N GLY A 174 18.97 1.32 6.64
CA GLY A 174 19.21 2.76 6.79
C GLY A 174 19.45 3.25 8.22
N VAL A 175 19.11 2.43 9.23
CA VAL A 175 19.34 2.78 10.64
C VAL A 175 20.82 2.64 10.97
N LEU A 176 21.58 3.72 10.89
CA LEU A 176 23.01 3.70 11.21
C LEU A 176 23.27 4.05 12.68
N ARG A 177 24.34 3.49 13.24
CA ARG A 177 24.73 3.68 14.65
C ARG A 177 24.91 5.16 15.02
N GLU A 178 25.46 5.95 14.10
CA GLU A 178 25.66 7.39 14.23
C GLU A 178 24.36 8.20 14.28
N PHE A 179 23.23 7.63 13.87
CA PHE A 179 21.91 8.29 13.94
C PHE A 179 21.21 8.09 15.28
N LEU A 180 21.62 7.10 16.09
CA LEU A 180 20.97 6.82 17.38
C LEU A 180 20.97 8.02 18.35
N PRO A 181 22.01 8.88 18.42
CA PRO A 181 21.94 10.08 19.25
C PRO A 181 20.87 11.08 18.81
N MET A 182 20.50 11.12 17.52
CA MET A 182 19.54 12.09 16.97
C MET A 182 18.13 11.85 17.51
N VAL A 183 17.76 10.60 17.84
CA VAL A 183 16.42 10.27 18.36
C VAL A 183 16.24 10.58 19.84
N ASN A 184 17.29 10.97 20.58
CA ASN A 184 17.20 11.29 22.01
C ASN A 184 16.30 12.50 22.30
N HIS A 185 16.08 13.37 21.30
CA HIS A 185 15.24 14.55 21.42
C HIS A 185 13.78 14.31 21.00
N ARG A 186 13.47 13.14 20.44
CA ARG A 186 12.12 12.79 20.01
C ARG A 186 11.19 12.56 21.19
N LEU A 187 9.92 12.89 21.01
CA LEU A 187 8.87 12.63 21.97
C LEU A 187 8.55 11.12 22.04
N MET A 188 8.57 10.40 20.91
CA MET A 188 8.28 8.96 20.84
C MET A 188 9.47 8.09 20.44
N GLY A 189 10.68 8.65 20.37
CA GLY A 189 11.90 7.88 20.07
C GLY A 189 11.82 7.13 18.72
N ILE A 190 12.11 5.83 18.76
CA ILE A 190 12.02 4.93 17.60
C ILE A 190 10.74 4.10 17.72
N VAL A 191 9.79 4.31 16.80
CA VAL A 191 8.52 3.56 16.76
C VAL A 191 8.49 2.42 15.75
N SER A 192 9.48 2.34 14.86
CA SER A 192 9.64 1.17 13.99
C SER A 192 10.10 -0.01 14.82
N ARG A 193 9.33 -1.11 14.83
CA ARG A 193 9.74 -2.36 15.49
C ARG A 193 11.05 -2.90 14.89
N GLY A 194 11.20 -2.88 13.57
CA GLY A 194 12.44 -3.36 12.95
C GLY A 194 13.61 -2.40 13.19
N GLY A 195 13.34 -1.09 13.15
CA GLY A 195 14.34 -0.07 13.46
C GLY A 195 14.82 -0.13 14.91
N SER A 196 13.92 -0.36 15.88
CA SER A 196 14.27 -0.47 17.30
C SER A 196 15.09 -1.72 17.59
N ILE A 197 14.77 -2.87 16.97
CA ILE A 197 15.58 -4.09 17.06
C ILE A 197 17.00 -3.84 16.54
N MET A 198 17.15 -3.14 15.41
CA MET A 198 18.48 -2.81 14.87
C MET A 198 19.25 -1.82 15.76
N ALA A 199 18.57 -0.81 16.31
CA ALA A 199 19.17 0.12 17.26
C ALA A 199 19.66 -0.60 18.53
N GLU A 200 18.86 -1.52 19.06
CA GLU A 200 19.23 -2.33 20.23
C GLU A 200 20.40 -3.26 19.91
N TRP A 201 20.36 -3.95 18.76
CA TRP A 201 21.46 -4.82 18.32
C TRP A 201 22.78 -4.06 18.24
N MET A 202 22.81 -2.89 17.61
CA MET A 202 24.02 -2.06 17.51
C MET A 202 24.52 -1.60 18.88
N THR A 203 23.61 -1.33 19.82
CA THR A 203 23.94 -0.90 21.18
C THR A 203 24.58 -2.03 21.98
N VAL A 204 23.99 -3.22 21.92
CA VAL A 204 24.45 -4.41 22.65
C VAL A 204 25.78 -4.94 22.10
N HIS A 205 25.90 -5.02 20.78
CA HIS A 205 27.09 -5.58 20.12
C HIS A 205 28.20 -4.56 19.89
N GLY A 206 27.92 -3.27 20.05
CA GLY A 206 28.90 -2.20 19.83
C GLY A 206 29.40 -2.10 18.38
N LYS A 207 28.59 -2.55 17.42
CA LYS A 207 28.91 -2.64 15.97
C LYS A 207 27.95 -1.79 15.13
N GLN A 208 28.28 -1.60 13.85
CA GLN A 208 27.38 -1.00 12.87
C GLN A 208 26.26 -1.98 12.50
N ASN A 209 25.14 -1.45 12.00
CA ASN A 209 23.97 -2.20 11.54
C ASN A 209 24.38 -3.35 10.60
N PRO A 210 24.04 -4.61 10.94
CA PRO A 210 24.49 -5.77 10.18
C PRO A 210 23.82 -5.88 8.79
N LEU A 211 22.61 -5.31 8.63
CA LEU A 211 21.92 -5.23 7.34
C LEU A 211 22.64 -4.26 6.40
N TYR A 212 23.19 -3.17 6.95
CA TYR A 212 23.98 -2.20 6.20
C TYR A 212 25.35 -2.78 5.79
N THR A 213 26.08 -3.40 6.72
CA THR A 213 27.41 -3.94 6.44
C THR A 213 27.39 -5.16 5.53
N ASN A 214 26.31 -5.94 5.54
CA ASN A 214 26.13 -7.11 4.67
C ASN A 214 25.22 -6.84 3.46
N PHE A 215 24.96 -5.58 3.10
CA PHE A 215 23.99 -5.23 2.06
C PHE A 215 24.25 -5.90 0.70
N ASP A 216 25.52 -6.08 0.30
CA ASP A 216 25.88 -6.78 -0.94
C ASP A 216 25.43 -8.25 -0.92
N LYS A 217 25.61 -8.94 0.21
CA LYS A 217 25.16 -10.34 0.36
C LYS A 217 23.64 -10.44 0.29
N ILE A 218 22.92 -9.46 0.85
CA ILE A 218 21.46 -9.40 0.75
C ILE A 218 21.05 -9.20 -0.71
N CYS A 219 21.74 -8.34 -1.46
CA CYS A 219 21.51 -8.17 -2.90
C CYS A 219 21.72 -9.48 -3.68
N GLU A 220 22.77 -10.24 -3.37
CA GLU A 220 23.02 -11.55 -3.98
C GLU A 220 21.86 -12.53 -3.73
N ILE A 221 21.35 -12.59 -2.49
CA ILE A 221 20.19 -13.40 -2.14
C ILE A 221 18.95 -12.93 -2.92
N PHE A 222 18.67 -11.62 -2.94
CA PHE A 222 17.47 -11.09 -3.60
C PHE A 222 17.51 -11.31 -5.10
N LYS A 223 18.66 -11.10 -5.74
CA LYS A 223 18.86 -11.35 -7.17
C LYS A 223 18.62 -12.82 -7.53
N LYS A 224 19.00 -13.75 -6.64
CA LYS A 224 18.81 -15.19 -6.86
C LYS A 224 17.34 -15.57 -7.04
N TYR A 225 16.42 -14.93 -6.30
CA TYR A 225 15.00 -15.29 -6.27
C TYR A 225 14.04 -14.22 -6.85
N ASP A 226 14.55 -13.07 -7.28
CA ASP A 226 13.78 -11.87 -7.66
C ASP A 226 12.90 -11.32 -6.51
N VAL A 227 13.50 -11.23 -5.33
CA VAL A 227 12.91 -10.52 -4.18
C VAL A 227 13.18 -9.03 -4.34
N SER A 228 12.17 -8.20 -4.11
CA SER A 228 12.32 -6.74 -4.12
C SER A 228 12.67 -6.21 -2.74
N PHE A 229 13.55 -5.21 -2.68
CA PHE A 229 13.76 -4.44 -1.46
C PHE A 229 12.55 -3.55 -1.19
N SER A 230 12.06 -3.61 0.05
CA SER A 230 11.38 -2.50 0.69
C SER A 230 12.37 -1.90 1.70
N LEU A 231 13.04 -0.81 1.35
CA LEU A 231 14.04 -0.21 2.25
C LEU A 231 13.32 0.48 3.40
N GLY A 232 13.39 -0.12 4.59
CA GLY A 232 12.56 0.23 5.74
C GLY A 232 12.91 1.57 6.38
N ASP A 233 11.89 2.27 6.85
CA ASP A 233 11.97 3.57 7.53
C ASP A 233 12.10 3.40 9.05
N GLY A 234 13.22 2.83 9.49
CA GLY A 234 13.48 2.51 10.90
C GLY A 234 13.42 3.71 11.83
N LEU A 235 13.70 4.91 11.33
CA LEU A 235 13.65 6.19 12.03
C LEU A 235 12.46 7.04 11.58
N ARG A 236 11.35 6.47 11.12
CA ARG A 236 10.12 7.24 10.86
C ARG A 236 9.59 7.95 12.13
N PRO A 237 8.87 9.07 11.97
CA PRO A 237 8.22 9.75 13.09
C PRO A 237 6.99 8.97 13.58
N GLY A 238 6.87 8.87 14.91
CA GLY A 238 5.74 8.22 15.59
C GLY A 238 4.71 9.17 16.18
N CYS A 239 4.95 10.48 16.09
CA CYS A 239 4.01 11.53 16.42
C CYS A 239 4.27 12.76 15.57
N ILE A 240 3.30 13.67 15.51
CA ILE A 240 3.40 14.93 14.75
C ILE A 240 4.60 15.77 15.17
N ASN A 241 4.98 15.73 16.46
CA ASN A 241 6.12 16.49 16.97
C ASN A 241 7.46 16.05 16.37
N ASP A 242 7.61 14.77 16.06
CA ASP A 242 8.86 14.18 15.58
C ASP A 242 8.95 14.19 14.05
N ALA A 243 7.91 14.68 13.37
CA ALA A 243 7.80 14.68 11.92
C ALA A 243 8.87 15.55 11.25
N SER A 244 9.46 15.03 10.18
CA SER A 244 10.44 15.72 9.34
C SER A 244 11.71 16.16 10.09
N ASP A 245 12.10 15.42 11.12
CA ASP A 245 13.31 15.71 11.90
C ASP A 245 14.60 15.26 11.20
N GLU A 246 15.74 15.53 11.84
CA GLU A 246 17.06 15.18 11.31
C GLU A 246 17.24 13.66 11.17
N ALA A 247 16.78 12.87 12.14
CA ALA A 247 16.93 11.42 12.13
C ALA A 247 16.20 10.77 10.95
N GLN A 248 14.97 11.21 10.68
CA GLN A 248 14.17 10.71 9.54
C GLN A 248 14.88 10.98 8.21
N PHE A 249 15.35 12.21 7.98
CA PHE A 249 15.98 12.56 6.70
C PHE A 249 17.41 12.04 6.55
N ALA A 250 18.12 11.84 7.66
CA ALA A 250 19.42 11.16 7.65
C ALA A 250 19.29 9.72 7.16
N GLU A 251 18.30 8.97 7.68
CA GLU A 251 17.99 7.62 7.19
C GLU A 251 17.58 7.65 5.72
N LEU A 252 16.63 8.51 5.32
CA LEU A 252 16.14 8.59 3.94
C LEU A 252 17.28 8.78 2.93
N LYS A 253 18.27 9.62 3.27
CA LYS A 253 19.46 9.81 2.43
C LYS A 253 20.25 8.51 2.25
N VAL A 254 20.46 7.75 3.33
CA VAL A 254 21.11 6.43 3.27
C VAL A 254 20.31 5.45 2.43
N LEU A 255 18.97 5.47 2.53
CA LEU A 255 18.12 4.61 1.68
C LEU A 255 18.33 4.91 0.20
N GLY A 256 18.49 6.17 -0.19
CA GLY A 256 18.84 6.56 -1.57
C GLY A 256 20.22 6.03 -2.03
N GLU A 257 21.22 6.04 -1.15
CA GLU A 257 22.53 5.46 -1.42
C GLU A 257 22.44 3.92 -1.59
N LEU A 258 21.71 3.25 -0.70
CA LEU A 258 21.45 1.81 -0.78
C LEU A 258 20.62 1.41 -2.00
N THR A 259 19.73 2.29 -2.47
CA THR A 259 18.95 2.09 -3.70
C THR A 259 19.85 1.97 -4.92
N LYS A 260 20.79 2.90 -5.09
CA LYS A 260 21.79 2.81 -6.18
C LYS A 260 22.59 1.53 -6.10
N LYS A 261 23.03 1.16 -4.90
CA LYS A 261 23.78 -0.06 -4.66
C LYS A 261 22.97 -1.31 -5.06
N ALA A 262 21.72 -1.41 -4.63
CA ALA A 262 20.83 -2.50 -5.05
C ALA A 262 20.59 -2.52 -6.57
N TRP A 263 20.44 -1.35 -7.19
CA TRP A 263 20.31 -1.23 -8.64
C TRP A 263 21.56 -1.67 -9.40
N GLU A 264 22.78 -1.46 -8.88
CA GLU A 264 24.01 -1.99 -9.49
C GLU A 264 24.01 -3.53 -9.52
N HIS A 265 23.39 -4.17 -8.53
CA HIS A 265 23.15 -5.62 -8.50
C HIS A 265 21.95 -6.07 -9.34
N GLY A 266 21.21 -5.13 -9.94
CA GLY A 266 19.99 -5.41 -10.70
C GLY A 266 18.81 -5.81 -9.80
N VAL A 267 18.80 -5.44 -8.52
CA VAL A 267 17.70 -5.76 -7.60
C VAL A 267 16.68 -4.64 -7.58
N GLN A 268 15.40 -5.00 -7.59
CA GLN A 268 14.27 -4.09 -7.55
C GLN A 268 14.15 -3.43 -6.16
N VAL A 269 13.78 -2.14 -6.10
CA VAL A 269 13.74 -1.37 -4.85
C VAL A 269 12.49 -0.50 -4.80
N MET A 270 11.83 -0.48 -3.64
CA MET A 270 10.95 0.60 -3.18
C MET A 270 11.45 1.12 -1.82
N ILE A 271 11.08 2.34 -1.47
CA ILE A 271 11.47 3.01 -0.23
C ILE A 271 10.27 3.06 0.71
N GLU A 272 10.45 2.74 1.98
CA GLU A 272 9.42 3.00 2.99
C GLU A 272 9.51 4.44 3.50
N GLY A 273 8.37 4.98 3.90
CA GLY A 273 8.21 6.38 4.28
C GLY A 273 7.22 6.61 5.42
N PRO A 274 7.21 7.86 5.93
CA PRO A 274 6.84 8.17 7.30
C PRO A 274 5.43 7.78 7.72
N GLY A 275 5.31 7.66 9.05
CA GLY A 275 4.10 7.33 9.80
C GLY A 275 3.26 8.56 10.19
N HIS A 276 3.75 9.41 11.08
CA HIS A 276 2.96 10.57 11.58
C HIS A 276 3.51 11.87 11.01
N VAL A 277 2.74 12.56 10.16
CA VAL A 277 3.18 13.78 9.45
C VAL A 277 1.99 14.73 9.29
N PRO A 278 2.08 15.98 9.77
CA PRO A 278 1.01 16.95 9.59
C PRO A 278 0.89 17.35 8.10
N MET A 279 -0.31 17.71 7.68
CA MET A 279 -0.64 17.89 6.24
C MET A 279 0.29 18.85 5.50
N ASP A 280 0.75 19.91 6.15
CA ASP A 280 1.63 20.94 5.58
C ASP A 280 3.04 20.41 5.24
N GLN A 281 3.42 19.24 5.76
CA GLN A 281 4.74 18.64 5.54
C GLN A 281 4.71 17.44 4.58
N ILE A 282 3.52 16.97 4.16
CA ILE A 282 3.39 15.75 3.35
C ILE A 282 4.03 15.92 1.98
N GLU A 283 3.71 16.98 1.24
CA GLU A 283 4.29 17.20 -0.10
C GLU A 283 5.82 17.24 -0.02
N MET A 284 6.37 17.96 0.96
CA MET A 284 7.80 18.09 1.16
C MET A 284 8.48 16.73 1.38
N ASN A 285 7.87 15.83 2.16
CA ASN A 285 8.39 14.47 2.36
C ASN A 285 8.42 13.68 1.05
N ILE A 286 7.36 13.75 0.24
CA ILE A 286 7.30 13.07 -1.06
C ILE A 286 8.37 13.61 -2.03
N ARG A 287 8.55 14.94 -2.09
CA ARG A 287 9.56 15.56 -2.95
C ARG A 287 10.98 15.19 -2.53
N LYS A 288 11.24 15.15 -1.22
CA LYS A 288 12.56 14.74 -0.70
C LYS A 288 12.90 13.31 -1.05
N GLU A 289 11.94 12.39 -0.96
CA GLU A 289 12.19 11.01 -1.38
C GLU A 289 12.50 10.95 -2.88
N GLN A 290 11.72 11.62 -3.73
CA GLN A 290 11.96 11.64 -5.17
C GLN A 290 13.38 12.15 -5.52
N GLU A 291 13.83 13.20 -4.81
CA GLU A 291 15.17 13.77 -4.98
C GLU A 291 16.28 12.82 -4.49
N LEU A 292 16.18 12.36 -3.24
CA LEU A 292 17.23 11.62 -2.56
C LEU A 292 17.31 10.16 -3.00
N CYS A 293 16.17 9.56 -3.35
CA CYS A 293 16.02 8.15 -3.70
C CYS A 293 15.78 7.93 -5.20
N HIS A 294 16.03 8.95 -6.02
CA HIS A 294 16.10 8.82 -7.48
C HIS A 294 14.78 8.36 -8.11
N GLU A 295 13.66 8.86 -7.57
CA GLU A 295 12.30 8.54 -7.97
C GLU A 295 11.92 7.05 -7.82
N ALA A 296 12.63 6.28 -6.99
CA ALA A 296 12.21 4.94 -6.61
C ALA A 296 10.74 4.94 -6.11
N PRO A 297 9.98 3.83 -6.25
CA PRO A 297 8.63 3.78 -5.74
C PRO A 297 8.58 4.03 -4.23
N PHE A 298 7.77 4.99 -3.81
CA PHE A 298 7.62 5.32 -2.39
C PHE A 298 6.41 4.60 -1.76
N TYR A 299 6.63 3.97 -0.61
CA TYR A 299 5.67 3.16 0.14
C TYR A 299 5.47 3.76 1.54
N VAL A 300 4.33 4.39 1.80
CA VAL A 300 4.12 5.18 3.05
C VAL A 300 3.14 4.52 4.00
N LEU A 301 3.38 4.62 5.31
CA LEU A 301 2.43 4.18 6.35
C LEU A 301 1.48 5.32 6.75
N GLY A 302 0.34 5.42 6.06
CA GLY A 302 -0.50 6.62 6.15
C GLY A 302 -0.01 7.71 5.21
N PRO A 303 0.45 8.88 5.70
CA PRO A 303 0.74 9.20 7.11
C PRO A 303 -0.48 9.65 7.93
N LEU A 304 -0.46 9.41 9.24
CA LEU A 304 -1.40 10.01 10.21
C LEU A 304 -1.17 11.52 10.29
N VAL A 305 -2.23 12.29 10.02
CA VAL A 305 -2.17 13.77 10.04
C VAL A 305 -2.40 14.38 11.42
N THR A 306 -2.77 13.56 12.40
CA THR A 306 -3.01 13.97 13.80
C THR A 306 -2.92 12.77 14.73
N ASP A 307 -2.48 12.99 15.97
CA ASP A 307 -2.26 11.94 16.98
C ASP A 307 -3.45 11.77 17.95
N ILE A 308 -4.50 12.58 17.80
CA ILE A 308 -5.54 12.74 18.84
C ILE A 308 -6.74 11.79 18.69
N ALA A 309 -6.71 10.88 17.70
CA ALA A 309 -7.87 10.09 17.31
C ALA A 309 -7.66 8.55 17.33
N PRO A 310 -7.01 7.97 18.37
CA PRO A 310 -6.88 6.52 18.46
C PRO A 310 -8.26 5.85 18.44
N GLY A 311 -8.40 4.77 17.68
CA GLY A 311 -9.71 4.18 17.31
C GLY A 311 -10.21 4.63 15.94
N TYR A 312 -9.68 5.74 15.42
CA TYR A 312 -10.04 6.35 14.14
C TYR A 312 -8.80 6.68 13.28
N ASP A 313 -7.66 6.07 13.58
CA ASP A 313 -6.41 6.32 12.87
C ASP A 313 -6.48 5.94 11.38
N HIS A 314 -7.30 4.95 11.01
CA HIS A 314 -7.64 4.68 9.60
C HIS A 314 -8.21 5.90 8.86
N ILE A 315 -8.98 6.77 9.53
CA ILE A 315 -9.51 8.03 8.96
C ILE A 315 -8.41 9.10 8.95
N ALA A 316 -7.75 9.31 10.10
CA ALA A 316 -6.69 10.31 10.23
C ALA A 316 -5.57 10.08 9.20
N SER A 317 -5.20 8.82 9.00
CA SER A 317 -4.18 8.43 8.03
C SER A 317 -4.69 8.40 6.60
N ALA A 318 -5.96 8.09 6.31
CA ALA A 318 -6.49 8.14 4.95
C ALA A 318 -6.41 9.55 4.33
N ILE A 319 -6.52 10.60 5.15
CA ILE A 319 -6.30 11.99 4.72
C ILE A 319 -4.86 12.15 4.21
N GLY A 320 -3.88 11.77 5.03
CA GLY A 320 -2.48 11.88 4.65
C GLY A 320 -2.11 10.95 3.50
N ALA A 321 -2.66 9.74 3.47
CA ALA A 321 -2.44 8.75 2.42
C ALA A 321 -2.98 9.22 1.07
N ALA A 322 -4.14 9.88 1.03
CA ALA A 322 -4.67 10.48 -0.20
C ALA A 322 -3.77 11.62 -0.71
N MET A 323 -3.23 12.45 0.19
CA MET A 323 -2.29 13.52 -0.17
C MET A 323 -0.94 12.97 -0.65
N ALA A 324 -0.34 12.05 0.11
CA ALA A 324 0.91 11.38 -0.24
C ALA A 324 0.78 10.63 -1.56
N GLY A 325 -0.32 9.88 -1.69
CA GLY A 325 -0.78 9.26 -2.90
C GLY A 325 -0.90 10.27 -4.03
N TRP A 326 -1.52 11.42 -3.87
CA TRP A 326 -1.60 12.41 -4.94
C TRP A 326 -0.20 12.92 -5.36
N TYR A 327 0.65 13.29 -4.41
CA TYR A 327 1.94 13.92 -4.68
C TYR A 327 3.01 12.98 -5.26
N GLY A 328 2.94 11.67 -5.03
CA GLY A 328 4.01 10.79 -5.53
C GLY A 328 4.11 9.39 -4.98
N ALA A 329 3.47 9.08 -3.85
CA ALA A 329 3.50 7.73 -3.28
C ALA A 329 2.94 6.70 -4.28
N SER A 330 3.64 5.58 -4.40
CA SER A 330 3.30 4.49 -5.30
C SER A 330 2.47 3.42 -4.60
N MET A 331 2.71 3.23 -3.31
CA MET A 331 1.96 2.30 -2.46
C MET A 331 1.66 2.92 -1.09
N LEU A 332 0.49 2.59 -0.54
CA LEU A 332 0.01 3.07 0.75
C LEU A 332 -0.17 1.86 1.66
N CYS A 333 0.57 1.80 2.76
CA CYS A 333 0.32 0.82 3.80
C CYS A 333 -0.89 1.28 4.58
N TYR A 334 -1.90 0.42 4.65
CA TYR A 334 -3.10 0.75 5.39
C TYR A 334 -2.81 0.98 6.89
N VAL A 335 -3.75 1.61 7.55
CA VAL A 335 -3.80 1.73 9.00
C VAL A 335 -5.20 1.33 9.40
N THR A 336 -5.30 0.49 10.42
CA THR A 336 -6.60 -0.03 10.87
C THR A 336 -7.20 0.86 11.97
N PRO A 337 -8.49 0.73 12.30
CA PRO A 337 -9.06 1.39 13.47
C PRO A 337 -8.34 1.05 14.78
N LYS A 338 -7.66 -0.10 14.85
CA LYS A 338 -6.94 -0.58 16.04
C LYS A 338 -5.49 -0.17 16.12
N GLU A 339 -4.99 0.63 15.19
CA GLU A 339 -3.66 1.21 15.32
C GLU A 339 -3.52 1.87 16.69
N HIS A 340 -2.35 1.71 17.32
CA HIS A 340 -2.06 2.14 18.70
C HIS A 340 -2.91 1.49 19.82
N LEU A 341 -3.80 0.54 19.51
CA LEU A 341 -4.73 -0.06 20.48
C LEU A 341 -4.65 -1.58 20.57
N GLY A 342 -4.37 -2.28 19.46
CA GLY A 342 -4.26 -3.74 19.49
C GLY A 342 -4.22 -4.39 18.11
N LEU A 343 -4.32 -5.72 18.09
CA LEU A 343 -4.28 -6.49 16.85
C LEU A 343 -5.60 -6.40 16.07
N PRO A 344 -5.56 -6.11 14.77
CA PRO A 344 -6.74 -6.07 13.92
C PRO A 344 -7.37 -7.46 13.75
N ASN A 345 -8.70 -7.52 13.88
CA ASN A 345 -9.49 -8.65 13.42
C ASN A 345 -9.93 -8.44 11.96
N ALA A 346 -10.68 -9.38 11.39
CA ALA A 346 -11.18 -9.30 10.02
C ALA A 346 -11.98 -8.02 9.70
N GLU A 347 -12.80 -7.52 10.63
CA GLU A 347 -13.56 -6.28 10.41
C GLU A 347 -12.64 -5.06 10.42
N ASP A 348 -11.65 -5.02 11.31
CA ASP A 348 -10.65 -3.94 11.34
C ASP A 348 -9.83 -3.90 10.04
N VAL A 349 -9.49 -5.08 9.49
CA VAL A 349 -8.83 -5.22 8.18
C VAL A 349 -9.72 -4.67 7.07
N LYS A 350 -11.01 -5.02 7.07
CA LYS A 350 -12.00 -4.47 6.12
C LYS A 350 -12.04 -2.94 6.21
N GLN A 351 -12.23 -2.37 7.39
CA GLN A 351 -12.34 -0.92 7.57
C GLN A 351 -11.07 -0.17 7.10
N GLY A 352 -9.88 -0.69 7.45
CA GLY A 352 -8.61 -0.14 6.97
C GLY A 352 -8.50 -0.18 5.45
N LEU A 353 -8.88 -1.29 4.82
CA LEU A 353 -8.82 -1.41 3.36
C LEU A 353 -9.79 -0.50 2.65
N ILE A 354 -11.03 -0.39 3.11
CA ILE A 354 -12.00 0.53 2.52
C ILE A 354 -11.48 1.97 2.58
N ALA A 355 -10.95 2.40 3.73
CA ALA A 355 -10.37 3.74 3.88
C ALA A 355 -9.21 3.98 2.89
N TYR A 356 -8.33 3.00 2.71
CA TYR A 356 -7.17 3.16 1.84
C TYR A 356 -7.45 2.96 0.35
N LYS A 357 -8.43 2.13 -0.03
CA LYS A 357 -8.90 2.08 -1.43
C LYS A 357 -9.56 3.40 -1.83
N ILE A 358 -10.29 4.04 -0.92
CA ILE A 358 -10.80 5.40 -1.14
C ILE A 358 -9.63 6.37 -1.31
N ALA A 359 -8.64 6.35 -0.42
CA ALA A 359 -7.47 7.24 -0.51
C ALA A 359 -6.67 7.05 -1.80
N ALA A 360 -6.40 5.80 -2.19
CA ALA A 360 -5.68 5.46 -3.41
C ALA A 360 -6.44 5.89 -4.67
N HIS A 361 -7.75 5.65 -4.71
CA HIS A 361 -8.61 6.08 -5.83
C HIS A 361 -8.71 7.61 -5.91
N ALA A 362 -8.84 8.31 -4.78
CA ALA A 362 -8.82 9.77 -4.75
C ALA A 362 -7.50 10.35 -5.27
N ALA A 363 -6.37 9.73 -4.91
CA ALA A 363 -5.07 10.07 -5.46
C ALA A 363 -5.01 9.83 -6.98
N ASP A 364 -5.56 8.73 -7.47
CA ASP A 364 -5.59 8.40 -8.89
C ASP A 364 -6.48 9.37 -9.71
N LEU A 365 -7.60 9.84 -9.14
CA LEU A 365 -8.41 10.92 -9.72
C LEU A 365 -7.60 12.22 -9.84
N ALA A 366 -6.89 12.61 -8.77
CA ALA A 366 -6.06 13.81 -8.74
C ALA A 366 -4.84 13.73 -9.67
N ARG A 367 -4.38 12.50 -9.97
CA ARG A 367 -3.32 12.20 -10.94
C ARG A 367 -3.83 11.98 -12.37
N HIS A 368 -5.15 12.05 -12.58
CA HIS A 368 -5.80 11.81 -13.86
C HIS A 368 -5.46 10.44 -14.48
N ARG A 369 -5.48 9.37 -13.68
CA ARG A 369 -5.26 8.01 -14.18
C ARG A 369 -6.39 7.57 -15.11
N VAL A 370 -6.01 6.86 -16.17
CA VAL A 370 -6.95 6.24 -17.11
C VAL A 370 -7.90 5.30 -16.38
N GLY A 371 -9.19 5.44 -16.63
CA GLY A 371 -10.23 4.60 -16.01
C GLY A 371 -10.69 5.05 -14.62
N ALA A 372 -10.00 6.00 -13.97
CA ALA A 372 -10.35 6.41 -12.61
C ALA A 372 -11.66 7.21 -12.59
N LYS A 373 -11.80 8.22 -13.46
CA LYS A 373 -12.98 9.08 -13.51
C LYS A 373 -14.23 8.32 -13.97
N GLU A 374 -14.06 7.33 -14.84
CA GLU A 374 -15.14 6.52 -15.39
C GLU A 374 -15.92 5.77 -14.31
N TRP A 375 -15.25 5.36 -13.22
CA TRP A 375 -15.91 4.73 -12.08
C TRP A 375 -16.80 5.74 -11.33
N ASP A 376 -16.29 6.93 -11.01
CA ASP A 376 -17.07 8.01 -10.37
C ASP A 376 -18.25 8.46 -11.24
N ASP A 377 -18.05 8.57 -12.54
CA ASP A 377 -19.09 8.97 -13.49
C ASP A 377 -20.18 7.90 -13.58
N ALA A 378 -19.82 6.61 -13.66
CA ALA A 378 -20.78 5.52 -13.64
C ALA A 378 -21.59 5.48 -12.34
N MET A 379 -20.92 5.65 -11.20
CA MET A 379 -21.55 5.73 -9.87
C MET A 379 -22.49 6.93 -9.78
N SER A 380 -22.05 8.10 -10.24
CA SER A 380 -22.84 9.35 -10.21
C SER A 380 -24.05 9.27 -11.15
N LYS A 381 -23.89 8.63 -12.31
CA LYS A 381 -24.98 8.36 -13.24
C LYS A 381 -26.03 7.43 -12.60
N ALA A 382 -25.61 6.31 -12.01
CA ALA A 382 -26.52 5.40 -11.31
C ALA A 382 -27.30 6.10 -10.19
N ARG A 383 -26.64 6.94 -9.38
CA ARG A 383 -27.30 7.79 -8.35
C ARG A 383 -28.34 8.72 -8.95
N TYR A 384 -27.99 9.42 -10.03
CA TYR A 384 -28.89 10.40 -10.65
C TYR A 384 -30.09 9.73 -11.32
N GLU A 385 -29.90 8.55 -11.91
CA GLU A 385 -30.94 7.75 -12.56
C GLU A 385 -31.79 6.94 -11.57
N PHE A 386 -31.45 6.95 -10.27
CA PHE A 386 -32.06 6.14 -9.22
C PHE A 386 -31.92 4.63 -9.46
N ASP A 387 -30.87 4.21 -10.15
CA ASP A 387 -30.51 2.80 -10.29
C ASP A 387 -29.76 2.34 -9.03
N TRP A 388 -30.52 2.05 -7.97
CA TRP A 388 -29.98 1.65 -6.67
C TRP A 388 -29.15 0.37 -6.76
N GLU A 389 -29.60 -0.60 -7.55
CA GLU A 389 -28.87 -1.86 -7.73
C GLU A 389 -27.52 -1.62 -8.38
N LYS A 390 -27.47 -0.82 -9.45
CA LYS A 390 -26.21 -0.47 -10.08
C LYS A 390 -25.33 0.37 -9.17
N GLN A 391 -25.91 1.28 -8.39
CA GLN A 391 -25.18 2.06 -7.40
C GLN A 391 -24.51 1.16 -6.35
N PHE A 392 -25.20 0.15 -5.84
CA PHE A 392 -24.62 -0.80 -4.89
C PHE A 392 -23.53 -1.65 -5.54
N GLU A 393 -23.75 -2.18 -6.74
CA GLU A 393 -22.76 -2.96 -7.49
C GLU A 393 -21.46 -2.18 -7.71
N LEU A 394 -21.56 -0.89 -7.99
CA LEU A 394 -20.42 -0.02 -8.23
C LEU A 394 -19.74 0.47 -6.94
N ALA A 395 -20.30 0.24 -5.76
CA ALA A 395 -19.68 0.71 -4.51
C ALA A 395 -18.42 -0.09 -4.19
N ILE A 396 -17.45 0.54 -3.51
CA ILE A 396 -16.26 -0.15 -2.97
C ILE A 396 -16.68 -1.23 -1.96
N ASP A 397 -17.75 -0.99 -1.20
CA ASP A 397 -18.39 -1.96 -0.30
C ASP A 397 -19.89 -2.07 -0.60
N PRO A 398 -20.29 -2.92 -1.57
CA PRO A 398 -21.68 -3.12 -1.96
C PRO A 398 -22.59 -3.55 -0.80
N GLU A 399 -22.05 -4.37 0.12
CA GLU A 399 -22.79 -4.93 1.25
C GLU A 399 -23.20 -3.83 2.23
N THR A 400 -22.25 -2.95 2.60
CA THR A 400 -22.54 -1.82 3.50
C THR A 400 -23.43 -0.79 2.84
N ALA A 401 -23.20 -0.47 1.55
CA ALA A 401 -24.03 0.50 0.83
C ALA A 401 -25.50 0.08 0.79
N ARG A 402 -25.77 -1.20 0.51
CA ARG A 402 -27.12 -1.77 0.52
C ARG A 402 -27.70 -1.79 1.93
N LYS A 403 -26.91 -2.26 2.92
CA LYS A 403 -27.34 -2.31 4.33
C LYS A 403 -27.82 -0.95 4.82
N TYR A 404 -27.07 0.12 4.60
CA TYR A 404 -27.43 1.47 5.06
C TYR A 404 -28.66 2.05 4.37
N HIS A 405 -28.88 1.73 3.10
CA HIS A 405 -30.14 2.06 2.44
C HIS A 405 -31.32 1.32 3.10
N ASP A 406 -31.16 0.02 3.33
CA ASP A 406 -32.22 -0.88 3.77
C ASP A 406 -32.57 -0.73 5.25
N GLU A 407 -31.70 -0.12 6.06
CA GLU A 407 -32.00 0.24 7.45
C GLU A 407 -33.27 1.12 7.58
N THR A 408 -33.60 1.89 6.54
CA THR A 408 -34.80 2.76 6.53
C THR A 408 -35.80 2.41 5.43
N LEU A 409 -35.34 1.86 4.30
CA LEU A 409 -36.17 1.50 3.15
C LEU A 409 -35.97 0.02 2.72
N PRO A 410 -36.32 -0.96 3.58
CA PRO A 410 -35.96 -2.36 3.37
C PRO A 410 -36.74 -3.06 2.25
N GLN A 411 -37.89 -2.54 1.85
CA GLN A 411 -38.75 -3.22 0.88
C GLN A 411 -38.17 -3.11 -0.53
N GLU A 412 -38.18 -4.21 -1.29
CA GLU A 412 -37.67 -4.28 -2.68
C GLU A 412 -38.21 -3.17 -3.59
N GLY A 413 -39.47 -2.75 -3.40
CA GLY A 413 -40.06 -1.65 -4.16
C GLY A 413 -39.27 -0.34 -4.07
N TYR A 414 -38.57 -0.09 -2.95
CA TYR A 414 -37.77 1.13 -2.79
C TYR A 414 -36.47 1.15 -3.60
N LYS A 415 -36.02 0.00 -4.14
CA LYS A 415 -34.90 -0.05 -5.09
C LYS A 415 -35.25 0.53 -6.47
N SER A 416 -36.53 0.84 -6.70
CA SER A 416 -37.02 1.59 -7.86
C SER A 416 -37.49 3.00 -7.49
N ALA A 417 -37.37 3.41 -6.22
CA ALA A 417 -37.86 4.71 -5.78
C ALA A 417 -36.95 5.84 -6.24
N LYS A 418 -37.57 6.90 -6.79
CA LYS A 418 -36.90 8.15 -7.16
C LYS A 418 -36.60 9.07 -5.97
N PHE A 419 -36.20 8.49 -4.84
CA PHE A 419 -35.81 9.17 -3.60
C PHE A 419 -35.20 8.18 -2.60
N CYS A 420 -34.50 8.71 -1.59
CA CYS A 420 -34.12 7.96 -0.37
C CYS A 420 -34.80 8.55 0.86
N SER A 421 -34.60 7.92 2.02
CA SER A 421 -35.17 8.36 3.30
C SER A 421 -34.70 9.75 3.75
N MET A 422 -33.56 10.23 3.25
CA MET A 422 -33.01 11.55 3.63
C MET A 422 -33.88 12.72 3.20
N CYS A 423 -34.37 12.72 1.96
CA CYS A 423 -35.20 13.80 1.42
C CYS A 423 -36.66 13.39 1.26
N GLY A 424 -36.95 12.09 1.28
CA GLY A 424 -38.25 11.55 0.93
C GLY A 424 -38.65 11.89 -0.51
N PRO A 425 -39.90 11.57 -0.90
CA PRO A 425 -40.35 11.79 -2.27
C PRO A 425 -40.29 13.27 -2.64
N SER A 426 -40.87 14.16 -1.83
CA SER A 426 -41.13 15.56 -2.22
C SER A 426 -39.87 16.41 -2.43
N PHE A 427 -38.81 16.17 -1.66
CA PHE A 427 -37.64 17.05 -1.61
C PHE A 427 -36.38 16.46 -2.25
N CYS A 428 -36.49 15.31 -2.92
CA CYS A 428 -35.33 14.74 -3.61
C CYS A 428 -34.85 15.66 -4.73
N ALA A 429 -33.64 16.20 -4.57
CA ALA A 429 -33.04 17.15 -5.51
C ALA A 429 -32.87 16.56 -6.91
N TYR A 430 -32.49 15.29 -7.05
CA TYR A 430 -32.30 14.64 -8.36
C TYR A 430 -33.63 14.55 -9.13
N ARG A 431 -34.71 14.16 -8.43
CA ARG A 431 -36.04 14.06 -9.03
C ARG A 431 -36.57 15.43 -9.46
N ILE A 432 -36.38 16.44 -8.61
CA ILE A 432 -36.75 17.83 -8.94
C ILE A 432 -35.93 18.30 -10.14
N SER A 433 -34.62 18.06 -10.15
CA SER A 433 -33.72 18.42 -11.24
C SER A 433 -34.10 17.76 -12.57
N GLN A 434 -34.42 16.46 -12.59
CA GLN A 434 -34.93 15.76 -13.78
C GLN A 434 -36.20 16.44 -14.30
N GLY A 435 -37.17 16.75 -13.42
CA GLY A 435 -38.39 17.45 -13.80
C GLY A 435 -38.16 18.89 -14.29
N VAL A 436 -37.11 19.57 -13.81
CA VAL A 436 -36.69 20.88 -14.35
C VAL A 436 -36.09 20.70 -15.75
N GLN A 437 -35.19 19.75 -15.94
CA GLN A 437 -34.56 19.49 -17.25
C GLN A 437 -35.60 19.10 -18.31
N GLU A 438 -36.58 18.26 -17.97
CA GLU A 438 -37.71 17.92 -18.83
C GLU A 438 -38.47 19.18 -19.25
N LYS A 439 -38.90 20.01 -18.29
CA LYS A 439 -39.66 21.24 -18.57
C LYS A 439 -38.89 22.27 -19.38
N VAL A 440 -37.59 22.42 -19.13
CA VAL A 440 -36.70 23.32 -19.89
C VAL A 440 -36.53 22.81 -21.32
N SER A 441 -36.34 21.50 -21.50
CA SER A 441 -36.19 20.88 -22.82
C SER A 441 -37.48 20.94 -23.65
N GLU A 442 -38.64 20.81 -23.01
CA GLU A 442 -39.95 20.94 -23.65
C GLU A 442 -40.32 22.39 -24.00
N ASN A 443 -39.78 23.38 -23.26
CA ASN A 443 -40.15 24.79 -23.41
C ASN A 443 -38.93 25.72 -23.45
N PRO A 444 -37.97 25.54 -24.40
CA PRO A 444 -36.73 26.31 -24.42
C PRO A 444 -36.98 27.83 -24.57
N GLU A 445 -38.03 28.21 -25.30
CA GLU A 445 -38.45 29.60 -25.53
C GLU A 445 -38.75 30.37 -24.23
N ILE A 446 -39.27 29.70 -23.20
CA ILE A 446 -39.60 30.33 -21.90
C ILE A 446 -38.33 30.74 -21.15
N PHE A 447 -37.22 30.05 -21.40
CA PHE A 447 -35.96 30.22 -20.69
C PHE A 447 -34.90 30.97 -21.53
N ASN A 448 -35.16 31.24 -22.80
CA ASN A 448 -34.39 32.17 -23.60
C ASN A 448 -34.70 33.61 -23.14
N ILE A 449 -33.90 34.11 -22.20
CA ILE A 449 -33.92 35.53 -21.85
C ILE A 449 -33.32 36.28 -23.04
N GLU A 450 -34.15 36.75 -23.97
CA GLU A 450 -33.71 37.76 -24.94
C GLU A 450 -33.12 38.92 -24.13
N THR A 451 -31.81 39.14 -24.27
CA THR A 451 -31.17 40.39 -23.86
C THR A 451 -31.87 41.48 -24.63
N LYS A 452 -32.80 42.19 -23.97
CA LYS A 452 -33.29 43.48 -24.42
C LYS A 452 -32.12 44.44 -24.38
N GLU A 453 -31.29 44.40 -25.43
CA GLU A 453 -30.40 45.50 -25.77
C GLU A 453 -31.28 46.72 -26.04
N GLU A 454 -31.02 47.71 -25.20
CA GLU A 454 -31.35 49.12 -25.24
C GLU A 454 -31.86 49.63 -26.61
N LYS A 455 -33.07 50.21 -26.59
CA LYS A 455 -33.56 51.14 -27.60
C LYS A 455 -33.84 52.50 -26.97
#